data_AF-B6ZL53-F1
#
_entry.id   AF-B6ZL53-F1
#
_cell.length_a   1.000
_cell.length_b   1.000
_cell.length_c   1.000
_cell.angle_alpha   90.00
_cell.angle_beta   90.00
_cell.angle_gamma   90.00
#
_symmetry.space_group_name_H-M   'P 1'
#
loop_
_entity.id
_entity.type
_entity.pdbx_description
1 polymer ?
#
loop_
_entity_poly.entity_id
_entity_poly.type
_entity_poly.pdbx_seq_one_letter_code
_entity_poly.pdbx_strand_id
1 'polypeptide(L)'
;FDKTGRYFLVAANARHKIAIVDTKEDKLVSVIESGGQTPHPGRGANLLHPKYGPVWATSHLGSETISFIGTDPEKHKENAWKVVQKVDGQGGGSLFIKTHPKSENLYVDTPLNTDAEISSSVAVFKIKDLAKEKPEFKVLPIGQWSGISEGARRVVQGEFNKDGNEIWFSVWNNKAQESAIVVVDDKTLTLKTVIRDKRLVTPTGKFN
;
A
#
# COMPACT_ATOMS: atom_id res chain seq x y z
N PHE A 1 2.01 5.79 11.81
CA PHE A 1 1.13 6.71 12.55
C PHE A 1 -0.14 6.91 11.77
N ASP A 2 -1.23 7.21 12.46
CA ASP A 2 -2.43 7.77 11.85
C ASP A 2 -2.13 9.15 11.24
N LYS A 3 -3.11 9.74 10.54
CA LYS A 3 -2.95 11.04 9.87
C LYS A 3 -2.58 12.17 10.84
N THR A 4 -3.02 12.12 12.10
CA THR A 4 -2.75 13.19 13.08
C THR A 4 -1.34 13.11 13.66
N GLY A 5 -0.63 12.00 13.46
CA GLY A 5 0.68 11.76 14.07
C GLY A 5 0.63 11.33 15.54
N ARG A 6 -0.57 11.13 16.11
CA ARG A 6 -0.75 10.80 17.54
C ARG A 6 -0.79 9.30 17.82
N TYR A 7 -1.42 8.53 16.94
CA TYR A 7 -1.63 7.11 17.17
C TYR A 7 -0.66 6.30 16.34
N PHE A 8 0.11 5.45 16.99
CA PHE A 8 1.02 4.53 16.34
C PHE A 8 0.30 3.19 16.12
N LEU A 9 0.08 2.84 14.85
CA LEU A 9 -0.47 1.55 14.44
C LEU A 9 0.68 0.66 13.94
N VAL A 10 0.79 -0.54 14.52
CA VAL A 10 1.86 -1.48 14.21
C VAL A 10 1.33 -2.91 14.11
N ALA A 11 1.85 -3.65 13.13
CA ALA A 11 1.45 -5.03 12.90
C ALA A 11 2.19 -5.99 13.85
N ALA A 12 1.43 -6.76 14.64
CA ALA A 12 1.88 -8.01 15.25
C ALA A 12 1.64 -9.15 14.24
N ASN A 13 2.40 -9.13 13.14
CA ASN A 13 2.11 -9.83 11.88
C ASN A 13 1.86 -11.34 12.04
N ALA A 14 2.72 -12.07 12.76
CA ALA A 14 2.62 -13.50 12.98
C ALA A 14 1.39 -13.90 13.81
N ARG A 15 0.73 -12.94 14.45
CA ARG A 15 -0.53 -13.12 15.20
C ARG A 15 -1.73 -12.51 14.49
N HIS A 16 -1.56 -12.04 13.26
CA HIS A 16 -2.61 -11.44 12.42
C HIS A 16 -3.30 -10.24 13.07
N LYS A 17 -2.57 -9.48 13.91
CA LYS A 17 -3.11 -8.39 14.73
C LYS A 17 -2.47 -7.05 14.42
N ILE A 18 -3.20 -5.98 14.72
CA ILE A 18 -2.71 -4.60 14.75
C ILE A 18 -2.79 -4.09 16.19
N ALA A 19 -1.67 -3.63 16.73
CA ALA A 19 -1.62 -2.91 17.99
C ALA A 19 -1.68 -1.41 17.73
N ILE A 20 -2.41 -0.69 18.57
CA ILE A 20 -2.61 0.75 18.49
C ILE A 20 -2.16 1.38 19.80
N VAL A 21 -1.21 2.31 19.72
CA VAL A 21 -0.65 3.03 20.87
C VAL A 21 -0.97 4.51 20.74
N ASP A 22 -1.47 5.13 21.81
CA ASP A 22 -1.59 6.58 21.92
C ASP A 22 -0.26 7.14 22.40
N THR A 23 0.50 7.78 21.53
CA THR A 23 1.84 8.28 21.87
C THR A 23 1.80 9.62 22.60
N LYS A 24 0.62 10.22 22.78
CA LYS A 24 0.46 11.39 23.65
C LYS A 24 0.32 10.97 25.11
N GLU A 25 -0.34 9.83 25.34
CA GLU A 25 -0.67 9.31 26.66
C GLU A 25 0.20 8.11 27.07
N ASP A 26 1.17 7.74 26.24
CA ASP A 26 2.09 6.60 26.39
C ASP A 26 1.41 5.29 26.77
N LYS A 27 0.26 4.99 26.14
CA LYS A 27 -0.57 3.83 26.49
C LYS A 27 -1.03 3.02 25.29
N LEU A 28 -1.14 1.71 25.50
CA LEU A 28 -1.83 0.81 24.58
C LEU A 28 -3.33 1.15 24.57
N VAL A 29 -3.86 1.44 23.38
CA VAL A 29 -5.29 1.71 23.18
C VAL A 29 -6.05 0.41 22.94
N SER A 30 -5.56 -0.41 22.01
CA SER A 30 -6.22 -1.64 21.61
C SER A 30 -5.27 -2.56 20.85
N VAL A 31 -5.60 -3.85 20.81
CA VAL A 31 -5.02 -4.83 19.89
C VAL A 31 -6.18 -5.53 19.19
N ILE A 32 -6.27 -5.37 17.87
CA ILE A 32 -7.39 -5.88 17.07
C ILE A 32 -6.92 -6.89 16.05
N GLU A 33 -7.80 -7.83 15.69
CA GLU A 33 -7.60 -8.69 14.53
C GLU A 33 -7.54 -7.82 13.27
N SER A 34 -6.55 -8.09 12.41
CA SER A 34 -6.36 -7.36 11.16
C SER A 34 -7.40 -7.72 10.10
N GLY A 35 -8.04 -8.88 10.22
CA GLY A 35 -9.07 -9.35 9.30
C GLY A 35 -8.55 -10.09 8.06
N GLY A 36 -7.22 -10.19 7.90
CA GLY A 36 -6.52 -11.01 6.91
C GLY A 36 -5.33 -11.75 7.54
N GLN A 37 -4.49 -12.40 6.73
CA GLN A 37 -3.34 -13.17 7.22
C GLN A 37 -2.03 -12.41 7.07
N THR A 38 -1.32 -12.25 8.18
CA THR A 38 0.02 -11.64 8.23
C THR A 38 0.03 -10.22 7.66
N PRO A 39 -0.59 -9.24 8.35
CA PRO A 39 -0.61 -7.85 7.90
C PRO A 39 0.81 -7.31 7.74
N HIS A 40 1.08 -6.67 6.60
CA HIS A 40 2.38 -6.09 6.29
C HIS A 40 2.22 -4.68 5.72
N PRO A 41 2.03 -3.65 6.56
CA PRO A 41 1.68 -2.30 6.10
C PRO A 41 2.88 -1.50 5.56
N GLY A 42 4.11 -1.87 5.91
CA GLY A 42 5.20 -0.90 5.98
C GLY A 42 4.84 0.21 6.97
N ARG A 43 4.66 1.45 6.49
CA ARG A 43 4.12 2.58 7.29
C ARG A 43 2.58 2.64 7.28
N GLY A 44 1.95 1.87 6.38
CA GLY A 44 0.53 1.91 6.05
C GLY A 44 0.13 3.12 5.22
N ALA A 45 -1.17 3.26 4.97
CA ALA A 45 -1.74 4.34 4.17
C ALA A 45 -2.88 5.03 4.92
N ASN A 46 -2.76 6.34 5.16
CA ASN A 46 -3.82 7.15 5.77
C ASN A 46 -4.68 7.78 4.68
N LEU A 47 -6.00 7.62 4.76
CA LEU A 47 -6.95 8.24 3.82
C LEU A 47 -8.25 8.64 4.51
N LEU A 48 -9.01 9.51 3.86
CA LEU A 48 -10.37 9.84 4.27
C LEU A 48 -11.31 8.89 3.54
N HIS A 49 -11.87 7.92 4.26
CA HIS A 49 -12.81 6.97 3.71
C HIS A 49 -14.17 7.64 3.49
N PRO A 50 -14.82 7.50 2.31
CA PRO A 50 -16.08 8.19 1.99
C PRO A 50 -17.24 7.86 2.94
N LYS A 51 -17.21 6.69 3.58
CA LYS A 51 -18.25 6.24 4.53
C LYS A 51 -17.85 6.29 6.00
N TYR A 52 -16.56 6.11 6.31
CA TYR A 52 -16.09 5.81 7.68
C TYR A 52 -15.21 6.90 8.28
N GLY A 53 -14.97 8.00 7.55
CA GLY A 53 -14.08 9.06 7.99
C GLY A 53 -12.61 8.67 7.93
N PRO A 54 -11.73 9.23 8.79
CA PRO A 54 -10.30 8.96 8.77
C PRO A 54 -9.97 7.49 9.06
N VAL A 55 -9.28 6.83 8.13
CA VAL A 55 -8.83 5.44 8.28
C VAL A 55 -7.34 5.30 7.98
N TRP A 56 -6.74 4.28 8.57
CA TRP A 56 -5.43 3.76 8.22
C TRP A 56 -5.60 2.37 7.60
N ALA A 57 -4.87 2.09 6.53
CA ALA A 57 -4.99 0.86 5.77
C ALA A 57 -3.71 0.01 5.79
N THR A 58 -3.89 -1.32 5.76
CA THR A 58 -2.85 -2.33 5.59
C THR A 58 -3.25 -3.35 4.55
N SER A 59 -2.27 -3.79 3.75
CA SER A 59 -2.36 -5.02 2.98
C SER A 59 -1.78 -6.20 3.77
N HIS A 60 -1.85 -7.40 3.20
CA HIS A 60 -1.49 -8.64 3.86
C HIS A 60 -0.52 -9.46 3.00
N LEU A 61 0.42 -10.13 3.69
CA LEU A 61 1.36 -11.03 3.04
C LEU A 61 0.70 -12.39 2.75
N GLY A 62 -0.11 -12.90 3.68
CA GLY A 62 -0.70 -14.24 3.61
C GLY A 62 -2.05 -14.30 2.92
N SER A 63 -2.65 -13.17 2.55
CA SER A 63 -3.92 -13.11 1.82
C SER A 63 -4.02 -11.84 0.97
N GLU A 64 -4.98 -11.83 0.06
CA GLU A 64 -5.34 -10.70 -0.83
C GLU A 64 -6.05 -9.55 -0.12
N THR A 65 -6.42 -9.76 1.14
CA THR A 65 -7.21 -8.81 1.93
C THR A 65 -6.48 -7.47 2.11
N ILE A 66 -7.23 -6.38 2.01
CA ILE A 66 -6.85 -5.04 2.43
C ILE A 66 -7.83 -4.60 3.50
N SER A 67 -7.31 -4.20 4.66
CA SER A 67 -8.12 -3.82 5.81
C SER A 67 -8.00 -2.34 6.10
N PHE A 68 -9.14 -1.70 6.38
CA PHE A 68 -9.24 -0.30 6.76
C PHE A 68 -9.64 -0.19 8.22
N ILE A 69 -8.87 0.55 9.01
CA ILE A 69 -9.05 0.70 10.45
C ILE A 69 -9.42 2.14 10.75
N GLY A 70 -10.53 2.37 11.46
CA GLY A 70 -10.94 3.72 11.89
C GLY A 70 -9.94 4.33 12.87
N THR A 71 -9.59 5.61 12.67
CA THR A 71 -8.52 6.30 13.43
C THR A 71 -8.96 7.59 14.12
N ASP A 72 -10.25 7.89 14.12
CA ASP A 72 -10.80 9.13 14.70
C ASP A 72 -11.72 8.83 15.90
N PRO A 73 -11.16 8.68 17.12
CA PRO A 73 -11.92 8.44 18.34
C PRO A 73 -12.72 9.65 18.84
N GLU A 74 -12.58 10.83 18.24
CA GLU A 74 -13.31 12.01 18.68
C GLU A 74 -14.62 12.19 17.92
N LYS A 75 -14.57 12.13 16.58
CA LYS A 75 -15.74 12.38 15.73
C LYS A 75 -16.39 11.12 15.15
N HIS A 76 -15.66 10.01 15.08
CA HIS A 76 -16.12 8.73 14.51
C HIS A 76 -15.96 7.60 15.54
N LYS A 77 -16.47 7.82 16.76
CA LYS A 77 -16.29 6.95 17.93
C LYS A 77 -16.71 5.50 17.69
N GLU A 78 -17.76 5.29 16.91
CA GLU A 78 -18.30 3.99 16.56
C GLU A 78 -17.35 3.17 15.68
N ASN A 79 -16.49 3.84 14.91
CA ASN A 79 -15.55 3.28 13.94
C ASN A 79 -14.12 3.17 14.48
N ALA A 80 -13.76 4.01 15.46
CA ALA A 80 -12.41 4.09 15.99
C ALA A 80 -11.91 2.73 16.51
N TRP A 81 -10.69 2.38 16.09
CA TRP A 81 -9.98 1.18 16.52
C TRP A 81 -10.69 -0.13 16.16
N LYS A 82 -11.44 -0.12 15.05
CA LYS A 82 -12.06 -1.31 14.47
C LYS A 82 -11.68 -1.44 13.00
N VAL A 83 -11.61 -2.67 12.50
CA VAL A 83 -11.62 -2.93 11.06
C VAL A 83 -13.02 -2.59 10.55
N VAL A 84 -13.15 -1.48 9.84
CA VAL A 84 -14.45 -0.95 9.35
C VAL A 84 -14.80 -1.44 7.94
N GLN A 85 -13.78 -1.87 7.18
CA GLN A 85 -13.97 -2.46 5.87
C GLN A 85 -12.83 -3.42 5.56
N LYS A 86 -13.16 -4.44 4.78
CA LYS A 86 -12.22 -5.29 4.07
C LYS A 86 -12.58 -5.29 2.59
N VAL A 87 -11.57 -5.23 1.73
CA VAL A 87 -11.70 -5.44 0.29
C VAL A 87 -10.58 -6.38 -0.16
N ASP A 88 -10.73 -7.01 -1.32
CA ASP A 88 -9.70 -7.90 -1.86
C ASP A 88 -8.90 -7.18 -2.94
N GLY A 89 -7.58 -7.29 -2.85
CA GLY A 89 -6.62 -6.85 -3.88
C GLY A 89 -6.36 -7.94 -4.92
N GLN A 90 -5.20 -7.86 -5.59
CA GLN A 90 -4.85 -8.81 -6.67
C GLN A 90 -4.56 -10.23 -6.16
N GLY A 91 -4.09 -10.36 -4.92
CA GLY A 91 -3.57 -11.62 -4.40
C GLY A 91 -2.78 -11.41 -3.12
N GLY A 92 -2.38 -12.51 -2.48
CA GLY A 92 -1.40 -12.50 -1.39
C GLY A 92 0.00 -12.05 -1.85
N GLY A 93 0.91 -11.92 -0.91
CA GLY A 93 2.30 -11.51 -1.19
C GLY A 93 2.52 -10.00 -1.21
N SER A 94 1.58 -9.20 -0.70
CA SER A 94 1.73 -7.75 -0.58
C SER A 94 2.73 -7.37 0.51
N LEU A 95 3.53 -6.32 0.25
CA LEU A 95 4.46 -5.76 1.23
C LEU A 95 4.17 -4.29 1.54
N PHE A 96 3.62 -3.54 0.60
CA PHE A 96 3.35 -2.12 0.79
C PHE A 96 2.02 -1.69 0.21
N ILE A 97 1.37 -0.82 0.98
CA ILE A 97 0.20 -0.04 0.60
C ILE A 97 0.56 1.44 0.65
N LYS A 98 0.07 2.24 -0.29
CA LYS A 98 0.43 3.66 -0.37
C LYS A 98 -0.69 4.55 -0.90
N THR A 99 -0.78 5.74 -0.35
CA THR A 99 -1.57 6.88 -0.86
C THR A 99 -0.88 8.17 -0.45
N HIS A 100 -1.42 9.31 -0.87
CA HIS A 100 -0.95 10.65 -0.52
C HIS A 100 -2.15 11.59 -0.29
N PRO A 101 -2.08 12.59 0.61
CA PRO A 101 -3.20 13.51 0.87
C PRO A 101 -3.78 14.24 -0.36
N LYS A 102 -3.01 14.35 -1.44
CA LYS A 102 -3.42 14.96 -2.73
C LYS A 102 -3.82 13.95 -3.81
N SER A 103 -3.64 12.65 -3.54
CA SER A 103 -3.99 11.58 -4.46
C SER A 103 -5.42 11.11 -4.19
N GLU A 104 -6.12 10.73 -5.26
CA GLU A 104 -7.44 10.06 -5.17
C GLU A 104 -7.31 8.53 -5.17
N ASN A 105 -6.08 8.01 -5.13
CA ASN A 105 -5.79 6.61 -5.38
C ASN A 105 -5.16 5.93 -4.16
N LEU A 106 -5.39 4.64 -4.05
CA LEU A 106 -4.75 3.74 -3.09
C LEU A 106 -4.05 2.62 -3.87
N TYR A 107 -2.74 2.53 -3.71
CA TYR A 107 -1.86 1.60 -4.41
C TYR A 107 -1.47 0.43 -3.52
N VAL A 108 -1.53 -0.79 -4.05
CA VAL A 108 -1.17 -2.02 -3.34
C VAL A 108 -0.29 -2.88 -4.24
N ASP A 109 0.93 -3.15 -3.77
CA ASP A 109 1.85 -4.05 -4.47
C ASP A 109 1.63 -5.52 -4.07
N THR A 110 2.17 -6.44 -4.85
CA THR A 110 2.11 -7.89 -4.59
C THR A 110 3.44 -8.60 -4.88
N PRO A 111 4.60 -8.04 -4.47
CA PRO A 111 5.92 -8.49 -4.92
C PRO A 111 6.23 -9.94 -4.58
N LEU A 112 5.64 -10.52 -3.53
CA LEU A 112 5.89 -11.90 -3.11
C LEU A 112 4.84 -12.89 -3.61
N ASN A 113 3.93 -12.45 -4.47
CA ASN A 113 3.02 -13.37 -5.14
C ASN A 113 3.81 -14.37 -6.01
N THR A 114 3.29 -15.59 -6.14
CA THR A 114 3.89 -16.66 -6.94
C THR A 114 3.60 -16.51 -8.42
N ASP A 115 2.52 -15.83 -8.79
CA ASP A 115 2.21 -15.46 -10.15
C ASP A 115 3.09 -14.27 -10.61
N ALA A 116 3.72 -14.41 -11.78
CA ALA A 116 4.65 -13.41 -12.31
C ALA A 116 3.93 -12.14 -12.77
N GLU A 117 2.71 -12.23 -13.31
CA GLU A 117 1.93 -11.07 -13.73
C GLU A 117 1.43 -10.29 -12.51
N ILE A 118 0.99 -10.99 -11.46
CA ILE A 118 0.56 -10.36 -10.21
C ILE A 118 1.76 -9.74 -9.47
N SER A 119 2.89 -10.44 -9.38
CA SER A 119 4.07 -9.91 -8.67
C SER A 119 4.79 -8.78 -9.42
N SER A 120 4.51 -8.61 -10.71
CA SER A 120 5.05 -7.53 -11.55
C SER A 120 4.04 -6.40 -11.84
N SER A 121 2.93 -6.35 -11.11
CA SER A 121 1.88 -5.33 -11.26
C SER A 121 1.47 -4.71 -9.92
N VAL A 122 0.63 -3.67 -10.00
CA VAL A 122 0.10 -2.95 -8.82
C VAL A 122 -1.41 -2.76 -8.98
N ALA A 123 -2.17 -3.08 -7.93
CA ALA A 123 -3.58 -2.73 -7.82
C ALA A 123 -3.75 -1.27 -7.40
N VAL A 124 -4.72 -0.58 -8.02
CA VAL A 124 -5.04 0.81 -7.74
C VAL A 124 -6.54 0.98 -7.55
N PHE A 125 -6.95 1.27 -6.32
CA PHE A 125 -8.33 1.62 -6.01
C PHE A 125 -8.51 3.14 -6.11
N LYS A 126 -9.66 3.58 -6.62
CA LYS A 126 -10.13 4.95 -6.41
C LYS A 126 -10.72 5.05 -5.00
N ILE A 127 -10.22 5.96 -4.17
CA ILE A 127 -10.63 6.09 -2.77
C ILE A 127 -12.14 6.36 -2.66
N LYS A 128 -12.69 7.20 -3.53
CA LYS A 128 -14.12 7.50 -3.57
C LYS A 128 -15.00 6.26 -3.85
N ASP A 129 -14.44 5.28 -4.56
CA ASP A 129 -15.15 4.06 -4.95
C ASP A 129 -15.17 3.01 -3.84
N LEU A 130 -14.45 3.23 -2.74
CA LEU A 130 -14.51 2.36 -1.55
C LEU A 130 -15.88 2.39 -0.86
N ALA A 131 -16.73 3.38 -1.15
CA ALA A 131 -18.12 3.41 -0.70
C ALA A 131 -19.05 2.46 -1.50
N LYS A 132 -18.61 1.96 -2.66
CA LYS A 132 -19.40 1.01 -3.46
C LYS A 132 -19.50 -0.32 -2.72
N GLU A 133 -20.56 -1.08 -3.00
CA GLU A 133 -20.77 -2.42 -2.42
C GLU A 133 -19.60 -3.36 -2.70
N LYS A 134 -19.09 -3.31 -3.94
CA LYS A 134 -17.89 -4.03 -4.37
C LYS A 134 -16.91 -3.06 -5.03
N PRO A 135 -15.95 -2.51 -4.27
CA PRO A 135 -14.92 -1.64 -4.83
C PRO A 135 -14.03 -2.41 -5.81
N GLU A 136 -13.82 -1.84 -6.99
CA GLU A 136 -12.96 -2.41 -8.02
C GLU A 136 -11.60 -1.68 -8.03
N PHE A 137 -10.57 -2.37 -8.53
CA PHE A 137 -9.25 -1.80 -8.74
C PHE A 137 -8.84 -1.86 -10.21
N LYS A 138 -8.03 -0.88 -10.63
CA LYS A 138 -7.28 -0.93 -11.88
C LYS A 138 -5.94 -1.63 -11.64
N VAL A 139 -5.51 -2.45 -12.58
CA VAL A 139 -4.16 -3.05 -12.57
C VAL A 139 -3.23 -2.19 -13.41
N LEU A 140 -2.07 -1.81 -12.84
CA LEU A 140 -0.99 -1.16 -13.57
C LEU A 140 0.11 -2.18 -13.88
N PRO A 141 0.47 -2.39 -15.16
CA PRO A 141 1.48 -3.36 -15.55
C PRO A 141 2.89 -2.78 -15.40
N ILE A 142 3.28 -2.45 -14.17
CA ILE A 142 4.50 -1.70 -13.85
C ILE A 142 5.76 -2.43 -14.37
N GLY A 143 5.84 -3.74 -14.19
CA GLY A 143 6.95 -4.56 -14.71
C GLY A 143 7.04 -4.51 -16.23
N GLN A 144 5.91 -4.50 -16.94
CA GLN A 144 5.88 -4.33 -18.40
C GLN A 144 6.29 -2.92 -18.81
N TRP A 145 5.78 -1.89 -18.14
CA TRP A 145 6.14 -0.49 -18.39
C TRP A 145 7.62 -0.20 -18.20
N SER A 146 8.31 -0.99 -17.37
CA SER A 146 9.76 -0.88 -17.25
C SER A 146 10.49 -1.14 -18.56
N GLY A 147 9.91 -1.95 -19.46
CA GLY A 147 10.51 -2.45 -20.70
C GLY A 147 11.52 -3.59 -20.50
N ILE A 148 11.63 -4.17 -19.31
CA ILE A 148 12.53 -5.29 -19.01
C ILE A 148 11.80 -6.59 -19.38
N SER A 149 12.41 -7.41 -20.23
CA SER A 149 11.84 -8.71 -20.67
C SER A 149 12.25 -9.88 -19.78
N GLU A 150 13.36 -9.77 -19.06
CA GLU A 150 13.94 -10.88 -18.29
C GLU A 150 13.77 -10.72 -16.76
N GLY A 151 13.83 -11.86 -16.08
CA GLY A 151 13.75 -11.93 -14.63
C GLY A 151 12.33 -11.84 -14.07
N ALA A 152 12.23 -11.95 -12.74
CA ALA A 152 10.95 -11.96 -12.03
C ALA A 152 10.26 -10.60 -12.03
N ARG A 153 11.01 -9.50 -12.14
CA ARG A 153 10.50 -8.12 -12.22
C ARG A 153 9.50 -7.80 -11.10
N ARG A 154 9.82 -8.23 -9.88
CA ARG A 154 8.93 -8.05 -8.72
C ARG A 154 8.78 -6.56 -8.44
N VAL A 155 7.55 -6.08 -8.42
CA VAL A 155 7.24 -4.66 -8.24
C VAL A 155 7.01 -4.38 -6.78
N VAL A 156 7.82 -3.49 -6.21
CA VAL A 156 7.83 -3.24 -4.77
C VAL A 156 7.86 -1.76 -4.42
N GLN A 157 7.07 -1.45 -3.39
CA GLN A 157 7.04 -0.20 -2.64
C GLN A 157 6.75 1.02 -3.51
N GLY A 158 5.49 1.45 -3.58
CA GLY A 158 5.16 2.78 -4.11
C GLY A 158 5.66 3.87 -3.17
N GLU A 159 6.30 4.92 -3.68
CA GLU A 159 6.65 6.13 -2.93
C GLU A 159 6.31 7.38 -3.74
N PHE A 160 5.62 8.33 -3.11
CA PHE A 160 5.25 9.58 -3.79
C PHE A 160 6.40 10.58 -3.78
N ASN A 161 6.42 11.45 -4.78
CA ASN A 161 7.20 12.69 -4.71
C ASN A 161 6.55 13.69 -3.73
N LYS A 162 7.26 14.79 -3.43
CA LYS A 162 6.82 15.83 -2.49
C LYS A 162 5.45 16.43 -2.84
N ASP A 163 5.18 16.60 -4.13
CA ASP A 163 3.93 17.22 -4.59
C ASP A 163 2.75 16.25 -4.59
N GLY A 164 3.02 14.94 -4.46
CA GLY A 164 2.00 13.90 -4.43
C GLY A 164 1.30 13.67 -5.75
N ASN A 165 1.91 14.09 -6.86
CA ASN A 165 1.37 13.94 -8.22
C ASN A 165 2.05 12.83 -9.02
N GLU A 166 3.15 12.26 -8.51
CA GLU A 166 3.84 11.12 -9.08
C GLU A 166 4.11 10.07 -8.01
N ILE A 167 3.98 8.79 -8.38
CA ILE A 167 4.32 7.66 -7.51
C ILE A 167 5.31 6.73 -8.21
N TRP A 168 6.34 6.33 -7.47
CA TRP A 168 7.51 5.63 -7.98
C TRP A 168 7.51 4.20 -7.46
N PHE A 169 7.78 3.23 -8.33
CA PHE A 169 7.85 1.81 -8.00
C PHE A 169 9.19 1.24 -8.42
N SER A 170 9.79 0.39 -7.58
CA SER A 170 10.97 -0.36 -7.97
C SER A 170 10.54 -1.61 -8.73
N VAL A 171 11.15 -1.85 -9.89
CA VAL A 171 11.09 -3.14 -10.59
C VAL A 171 12.35 -3.90 -10.20
N TRP A 172 12.19 -4.79 -9.22
CA TRP A 172 13.27 -5.46 -8.52
C TRP A 172 13.58 -6.81 -9.16
N ASN A 173 14.80 -6.93 -9.68
CA ASN A 173 15.39 -8.16 -10.18
C ASN A 173 16.63 -8.53 -9.35
N ASN A 174 17.26 -9.68 -9.67
CA ASN A 174 18.50 -10.09 -9.01
C ASN A 174 19.70 -9.23 -9.48
N LYS A 175 20.85 -9.37 -8.81
CA LYS A 175 22.06 -8.57 -9.06
C LYS A 175 22.60 -8.65 -10.49
N ALA A 176 22.40 -9.79 -11.17
CA ALA A 176 22.91 -10.02 -12.52
C ALA A 176 21.94 -9.56 -13.62
N GLN A 177 20.73 -9.14 -13.25
CA GLN A 177 19.66 -8.78 -14.17
C GLN A 177 19.36 -7.28 -14.13
N GLU A 178 18.87 -6.73 -15.24
CA GLU A 178 18.44 -5.34 -15.29
C GLU A 178 17.29 -5.08 -14.31
N SER A 179 17.30 -3.89 -13.71
CA SER A 179 16.26 -3.37 -12.84
C SER A 179 15.89 -1.95 -13.27
N ALA A 180 14.77 -1.43 -12.77
CA ALA A 180 14.32 -0.08 -13.09
C ALA A 180 13.56 0.55 -11.91
N ILE A 181 13.36 1.86 -11.98
CA ILE A 181 12.30 2.56 -11.25
C ILE A 181 11.31 3.08 -12.27
N VAL A 182 10.03 2.76 -12.08
CA VAL A 182 8.94 3.24 -12.93
C VAL A 182 8.21 4.35 -12.18
N VAL A 183 8.06 5.50 -12.85
CA VAL A 183 7.31 6.64 -12.33
C VAL A 183 5.95 6.68 -13.02
N VAL A 184 4.90 6.79 -12.22
CA VAL A 184 3.51 6.85 -12.66
C VAL A 184 2.95 8.24 -12.37
N ASP A 185 2.25 8.82 -13.34
CA ASP A 185 1.42 10.00 -13.11
C ASP A 185 0.17 9.59 -12.32
N ASP A 186 0.04 10.10 -11.09
CA ASP A 186 -1.03 9.70 -10.16
C ASP A 186 -2.41 10.08 -10.69
N LYS A 187 -2.52 11.21 -11.39
CA LYS A 187 -3.80 11.72 -11.88
C LYS A 187 -4.33 10.86 -13.02
N THR A 188 -3.48 10.53 -13.99
CA THR A 188 -3.88 9.79 -15.20
C THR A 188 -3.74 8.28 -15.06
N LEU A 189 -2.99 7.81 -14.07
CA LEU A 189 -2.63 6.39 -13.91
C LEU A 189 -1.94 5.83 -15.16
N THR A 190 -1.01 6.61 -15.72
CA THR A 190 -0.20 6.25 -16.89
C THR A 190 1.28 6.32 -16.57
N LEU A 191 2.09 5.60 -17.35
CA LEU A 191 3.54 5.71 -17.32
C LEU A 191 3.98 7.17 -17.56
N LYS A 192 4.79 7.71 -16.65
CA LYS A 192 5.40 9.03 -16.76
C LYS A 192 6.82 8.93 -17.31
N THR A 193 7.64 8.09 -16.69
CA THR A 193 9.03 7.84 -17.12
C THR A 193 9.55 6.53 -16.50
N VAL A 194 10.64 6.02 -17.05
CA VAL A 194 11.39 4.86 -16.52
C VAL A 194 12.82 5.30 -16.27
N ILE A 195 13.29 5.12 -15.04
CA ILE A 195 14.68 5.37 -14.65
C ILE A 195 15.44 4.05 -14.75
N ARG A 196 16.47 4.04 -15.59
CA ARG A 196 17.42 2.95 -15.76
C ARG A 196 18.83 3.50 -15.72
N ASP A 197 19.74 2.76 -15.10
CA ASP A 197 21.16 3.09 -15.06
C ASP A 197 21.93 1.81 -14.74
N LYS A 198 23.15 1.65 -15.27
CA LYS A 198 24.02 0.50 -14.94
C LYS A 198 24.34 0.44 -13.44
N ARG A 199 24.28 1.58 -12.74
CA ARG A 199 24.48 1.71 -11.29
C ARG A 199 23.23 1.34 -10.49
N LEU A 200 22.06 1.27 -11.12
CA LEU A 200 20.78 0.96 -10.48
C LEU A 200 20.64 -0.56 -10.30
N VAL A 201 21.49 -1.12 -9.43
CA VAL A 201 21.52 -2.55 -9.13
C VAL A 201 20.58 -2.85 -7.97
N THR A 202 19.63 -3.77 -8.20
CA THR A 202 18.67 -4.25 -7.18
C THR A 202 17.96 -3.14 -6.38
N PRO A 203 17.33 -2.14 -7.04
CA PRO A 203 16.60 -1.08 -6.34
C PRO A 203 15.42 -1.66 -5.55
N THR A 204 15.28 -1.28 -4.29
CA THR A 204 14.21 -1.75 -3.39
C THR A 204 13.51 -0.56 -2.73
N GLY A 205 13.97 -0.16 -1.53
CA GLY A 205 13.42 0.96 -0.78
C GLY A 205 13.70 2.32 -1.44
N LYS A 206 12.67 3.16 -1.49
CA LYS A 206 12.71 4.56 -1.96
C LYS A 206 12.10 5.45 -0.89
N PHE A 207 12.70 6.61 -0.64
CA PHE A 207 12.25 7.57 0.36
C PHE A 207 12.41 8.97 -0.24
N ASN A 208 11.31 9.73 -0.28
CA ASN A 208 11.31 11.13 -0.72
C ASN A 208 11.76 12.07 0.40
#